data_AF-A0A850KCI4-F1
#
_entry.id   AF-A0A850KCI4-F1
#
_cell.length_a   1.000
_cell.length_b   1.000
_cell.length_c   1.000
_cell.angle_alpha   90.00
_cell.angle_beta   90.00
_cell.angle_gamma   90.00
#
_symmetry.space_group_name_H-M   'P 1'
#
loop_
_entity.id
_entity.type
_entity.pdbx_description
1 polymer ?
#
loop_
_entity_poly.entity_id
_entity_poly.type
_entity_poly.pdbx_seq_one_letter_code
_entity_poly.pdbx_strand_id
1 'polypeptide(L)'
;TFRATHCQATSPLKTLDELNVQRVGDEIHVRCRARSFLHHQVRNIVGSLTLVGREKWTKTDLQNALDAKDRAKGGETAPAYGLYFVEAKY
;
A
#
# COMPACT_ATOMS: atom_id res chain seq x y z
N THR A 1 -0.23 2.22 -10.25
CA THR A 1 -0.90 2.85 -9.11
C THR A 1 -0.04 2.94 -7.88
N PHE A 2 0.38 1.84 -7.25
CA PHE A 2 1.16 1.89 -6.01
C PHE A 2 2.69 1.99 -6.20
N ARG A 3 3.14 2.75 -7.19
CA ARG A 3 4.57 2.96 -7.52
C ARG A 3 4.86 4.46 -7.51
N ALA A 4 5.91 4.88 -6.82
CA ALA A 4 6.38 6.28 -6.90
C ALA A 4 7.01 6.59 -8.26
N THR A 5 6.89 7.85 -8.70
CA THR A 5 7.37 8.36 -10.01
C THR A 5 8.87 8.12 -10.22
N HIS A 6 9.68 8.17 -9.17
CA HIS A 6 11.14 7.98 -9.23
C HIS A 6 11.61 6.53 -9.00
N CYS A 7 10.72 5.53 -9.11
CA CYS A 7 11.08 4.15 -8.83
C CYS A 7 11.96 3.56 -9.94
N GLN A 8 13.18 3.12 -9.58
CA GLN A 8 14.18 2.56 -10.50
C GLN A 8 14.03 1.06 -10.80
N ALA A 9 13.01 0.39 -10.26
CA ALA A 9 12.83 -1.06 -10.48
C ALA A 9 12.49 -1.37 -11.95
N THR A 10 13.15 -2.38 -12.51
CA THR A 10 12.99 -2.82 -13.90
C THR A 10 11.57 -3.33 -14.20
N SER A 11 10.93 -4.00 -13.24
CA SER A 11 9.56 -4.47 -13.36
C SER A 11 8.65 -3.83 -12.29
N PRO A 12 7.48 -3.27 -12.68
CA PRO A 12 6.46 -2.82 -11.74
C PRO A 12 5.66 -3.98 -11.12
N LEU A 13 5.80 -5.21 -11.63
CA LEU A 13 5.07 -6.37 -11.11
C LEU A 13 5.79 -6.92 -9.89
N LYS A 14 5.06 -6.99 -8.78
CA LYS A 14 5.51 -7.55 -7.50
C LYS A 14 4.43 -8.47 -6.95
N THR A 15 4.85 -9.50 -6.24
CA THR A 15 3.96 -10.39 -5.48
C THR A 15 3.86 -9.86 -4.06
N LEU A 16 2.64 -9.80 -3.54
CA LEU A 16 2.35 -9.51 -2.15
C LEU A 16 1.89 -10.81 -1.49
N ASP A 17 2.72 -11.38 -0.62
CA ASP A 17 2.47 -12.66 0.05
C ASP A 17 1.48 -12.51 1.21
N GLU A 18 1.42 -11.31 1.80
CA GLU A 18 0.50 -10.98 2.89
C GLU A 18 0.11 -9.50 2.82
N LEU A 19 -1.20 -9.24 2.99
CA LEU A 19 -1.76 -7.93 3.30
C LEU A 19 -2.87 -8.14 4.34
N ASN A 20 -2.55 -7.89 5.61
CA ASN A 20 -3.48 -8.07 6.71
C ASN A 20 -3.75 -6.71 7.38
N VAL A 21 -5.02 -6.42 7.66
CA VAL A 21 -5.47 -5.23 8.37
C VAL A 21 -6.16 -5.69 9.64
N GLN A 22 -5.62 -5.32 10.79
CA GLN A 22 -6.14 -5.72 12.10
C GLN A 22 -6.29 -4.50 13.02
N ARG A 23 -7.29 -4.53 13.88
CA ARG A 23 -7.44 -3.56 14.97
C ARG A 23 -6.74 -4.09 16.22
N VAL A 24 -5.88 -3.26 16.81
CA VAL A 24 -5.14 -3.54 18.04
C VAL A 24 -5.41 -2.40 19.01
N GLY A 25 -6.39 -2.60 19.90
CA GLY A 25 -6.92 -1.51 20.73
C GLY A 25 -7.45 -0.37 19.86
N ASP A 26 -6.90 0.82 20.07
CA ASP A 26 -7.27 2.02 19.33
C ASP A 26 -6.52 2.17 17.98
N GLU A 27 -5.54 1.31 17.72
CA GLU A 27 -4.73 1.35 16.50
C GLU A 27 -5.26 0.41 15.42
N ILE A 28 -5.00 0.76 14.15
CA ILE A 28 -5.16 -0.13 13.01
C ILE A 28 -3.76 -0.47 12.47
N HIS A 29 -3.40 -1.75 12.54
CA HIS A 29 -2.13 -2.25 12.04
C HIS A 29 -2.33 -2.83 10.65
N VAL A 30 -1.51 -2.39 9.70
CA VAL A 30 -1.45 -2.97 8.35
C VAL A 30 -0.13 -3.71 8.20
N ARG A 31 -0.19 -5.03 8.09
CA ARG A 31 0.97 -5.91 7.89
C ARG A 31 1.08 -6.28 6.41
N CYS A 32 2.24 -5.99 5.84
CA CYS A 32 2.58 -6.32 4.45
C CYS A 32 3.81 -7.23 4.42
N ARG A 33 3.75 -8.33 3.66
CA ARG A 33 4.90 -9.20 3.39
C ARG A 33 5.03 -9.47 1.90
N ALA A 34 6.23 -9.34 1.37
CA ALA A 34 6.55 -9.60 -0.03
C ALA A 34 8.04 -9.93 -0.16
N ARG A 35 8.41 -10.64 -1.23
CA ARG A 35 9.82 -10.80 -1.63
C ARG A 35 10.53 -9.45 -1.84
N SER A 36 9.82 -8.47 -2.41
CA SER A 36 10.35 -7.11 -2.60
C SER A 36 9.21 -6.12 -2.78
N PHE A 37 9.44 -4.87 -2.40
CA PHE A 37 8.50 -3.77 -2.58
C PHE A 37 9.07 -2.71 -3.54
N LEU A 38 8.20 -2.02 -4.26
CA LEU A 38 8.57 -0.81 -5.01
C LEU A 38 8.72 0.39 -4.07
N HIS A 39 9.37 1.45 -4.58
CA HIS A 39 9.50 2.69 -3.83
C HIS A 39 8.13 3.24 -3.42
N HIS A 40 7.97 3.47 -2.10
CA HIS A 40 6.74 3.88 -1.43
C HIS A 40 5.53 2.91 -1.54
N GLN A 41 5.69 1.69 -2.06
CA GLN A 41 4.55 0.81 -2.37
C GLN A 41 3.65 0.57 -1.16
N VAL A 42 4.22 0.20 -0.02
CA VAL A 42 3.45 -0.06 1.22
C VAL A 42 2.68 1.19 1.64
N ARG A 43 3.33 2.36 1.68
CA ARG A 43 2.70 3.62 2.09
C ARG A 43 1.61 4.09 1.12
N ASN A 44 1.77 3.82 -0.17
CA ASN A 44 0.74 4.12 -1.18
C ASN A 44 -0.48 3.20 -1.02
N ILE A 45 -0.27 1.91 -0.73
CA ILE A 45 -1.36 0.96 -0.45
C ILE A 45 -2.13 1.41 0.80
N VAL A 46 -1.42 1.67 1.91
CA VAL A 46 -2.02 2.11 3.18
C VAL A 46 -2.81 3.41 3.01
N GLY A 47 -2.27 4.35 2.23
CA GLY A 47 -2.95 5.60 1.91
C GLY A 47 -4.30 5.39 1.22
N SER A 48 -4.36 4.55 0.20
CA SER A 48 -5.61 4.19 -0.45
C SER A 48 -6.57 3.41 0.46
N LEU A 49 -6.06 2.45 1.26
CA LEU A 49 -6.88 1.71 2.21
C LEU A 49 -7.51 2.62 3.28
N THR A 50 -6.81 3.69 3.67
CA THR A 50 -7.34 4.69 4.60
C THR A 50 -8.55 5.42 4.03
N LEU A 51 -8.60 5.67 2.72
CA LEU A 51 -9.78 6.26 2.07
C LEU A 51 -10.97 5.31 2.12
N VAL A 52 -10.75 4.01 1.95
CA VAL A 52 -11.79 2.98 2.10
C VAL A 52 -12.27 2.88 3.55
N GLY A 53 -11.34 2.81 4.51
CA GLY A 53 -11.68 2.74 5.94
C GLY A 53 -12.37 3.98 6.49
N ARG A 54 -12.28 5.12 5.80
CA ARG A 54 -13.00 6.37 6.10
C ARG A 54 -14.25 6.57 5.25
N GLU A 55 -14.68 5.53 4.52
CA GLU A 55 -15.86 5.54 3.64
C GLU A 55 -15.81 6.60 2.52
N LYS A 56 -14.64 7.16 2.22
CA LYS A 56 -14.44 8.09 1.11
C LYS A 56 -14.36 7.35 -0.22
N TRP A 57 -13.85 6.12 -0.21
CA TRP A 57 -13.77 5.22 -1.35
C TRP A 57 -14.52 3.93 -1.06
N THR A 58 -15.16 3.38 -2.07
CA THR A 58 -15.69 2.03 -2.06
C THR A 58 -14.59 1.00 -2.38
N LYS A 59 -14.90 -0.28 -2.20
CA LYS A 59 -14.03 -1.38 -2.68
C LYS A 59 -13.82 -1.29 -4.20
N THR A 60 -14.85 -0.88 -4.94
CA THR A 60 -14.79 -0.70 -6.39
C THR A 60 -13.84 0.42 -6.77
N ASP A 61 -13.84 1.53 -6.03
CA ASP A 61 -12.90 2.64 -6.28
C ASP A 61 -11.45 2.20 -6.06
N LEU A 62 -11.19 1.40 -5.03
CA LEU A 62 -9.86 0.84 -4.80
C LEU A 62 -9.43 -0.10 -5.94
N GLN A 63 -10.34 -0.94 -6.42
CA GLN A 63 -10.09 -1.83 -7.56
C GLN A 63 -9.79 -1.02 -8.83
N ASN A 64 -10.63 -0.02 -9.14
CA ASN A 64 -10.44 0.89 -10.25
C ASN A 64 -9.09 1.62 -10.17
N ALA A 65 -8.71 2.09 -8.98
CA ALA A 65 -7.42 2.72 -8.76
C ALA A 65 -6.27 1.75 -9.08
N LEU A 66 -6.34 0.50 -8.62
CA LEU A 66 -5.34 -0.53 -8.93
C LEU A 66 -5.25 -0.79 -10.44
N ASP A 67 -6.39 -0.98 -11.11
CA ASP A 67 -6.49 -1.32 -12.53
C ASP A 67 -6.06 -0.18 -13.45
N ALA A 68 -6.22 1.07 -13.01
CA ALA A 68 -5.78 2.24 -13.76
C ALA A 68 -4.27 2.27 -14.02
N LYS A 69 -3.47 1.54 -13.22
CA LYS A 69 -2.01 1.49 -13.30
C LYS A 69 -1.32 2.87 -13.18
N ASP A 70 -2.04 3.91 -12.78
CA ASP A 70 -1.59 5.30 -12.67
C ASP A 70 -1.42 5.72 -11.19
N ARG A 71 -0.28 6.31 -10.84
CA ARG A 71 -0.02 6.80 -9.47
C ARG A 71 -0.99 7.91 -9.07
N ALA A 72 -1.39 8.79 -9.99
CA ALA A 72 -2.30 9.90 -9.67
C ALA A 72 -3.71 9.42 -9.27
N LYS A 73 -4.07 8.18 -9.64
CA LYS A 73 -5.35 7.54 -9.29
C LYS A 73 -5.33 6.83 -7.93
N GLY A 74 -4.16 6.69 -7.30
CA GLY A 74 -4.03 6.15 -5.95
C GLY A 74 -4.20 7.24 -4.88
N GLY A 75 -4.50 6.83 -3.65
CA GLY A 75 -4.59 7.75 -2.51
C GLY A 75 -3.28 8.46 -2.21
N GLU A 76 -3.34 9.40 -1.27
CA GLU A 76 -2.16 10.08 -0.76
C GLU A 76 -1.17 9.08 -0.14
N THR A 77 0.13 9.34 -0.27
CA THR A 77 1.12 8.46 0.36
C THR A 77 1.03 8.62 1.88
N ALA A 78 0.76 7.52 2.59
CA ALA A 78 0.69 7.54 4.05
C ALA A 78 1.98 8.12 4.68
N PRO A 79 1.93 8.80 5.84
CA PRO A 79 3.11 9.35 6.50
C PRO A 79 4.18 8.28 6.80
N ALA A 80 5.46 8.67 6.77
CA ALA A 80 6.57 7.72 6.94
C ALA A 80 6.74 7.22 8.37
N TYR A 81 6.41 8.05 9.36
CA TYR A 81 6.63 7.76 10.79
C TYR A 81 5.78 6.61 11.34
N GLY A 82 4.76 6.15 10.60
CA GLY A 82 3.96 4.99 10.97
C GLY A 82 4.43 3.67 10.32
N LEU A 83 5.47 3.70 9.49
CA LEU A 83 5.99 2.51 8.80
C LEU A 83 7.19 1.93 9.56
N TYR A 84 7.11 0.64 9.85
CA TYR A 84 8.18 -0.11 10.51
C TYR A 84 8.62 -1.29 9.64
N PHE A 85 9.93 -1.47 9.49
CA PHE A 85 10.50 -2.71 8.99
C PHE A 85 10.60 -3.69 10.14
N VAL A 86 9.90 -4.83 10.04
CA VAL A 86 9.78 -5.80 11.13
C VAL A 86 10.81 -6.92 11.02
N GLU A 87 10.91 -7.56 9.85
CA GLU A 87 11.79 -8.72 9.65
C GLU A 87 12.13 -8.95 8.17
N ALA A 88 13.22 -9.70 7.93
CA ALA A 88 13.52 -10.38 6.66
C ALA A 88 13.77 -11.87 6.93
N LYS A 89 13.23 -12.73 6.07
CA LYS A 89 13.46 -14.18 6.12
C LYS A 89 14.50 -14.56 5.07
N TYR A 90 15.41 -15.46 5.43
CA TYR A 90 16.53 -15.93 4.61
C TYR A 90 16.37 -17.42 4.30
#